data_AF-A0A7S2XAQ1-F1
#
_entry.id   AF-A0A7S2XAQ1-F1
#
_cell.length_a   1.000
_cell.length_b   1.000
_cell.length_c   1.000
_cell.angle_alpha   90.00
_cell.angle_beta   90.00
_cell.angle_gamma   90.00
#
_symmetry.space_group_name_H-M   'P 1'
#
loop_
_entity.id
_entity.type
_entity.pdbx_description
1 polymer ?
#
loop_
_entity_poly.entity_id
_entity_poly.type
_entity_poly.pdbx_seq_one_letter_code
_entity_poly.pdbx_strand_id
1 'polypeptide(L)'
;VIEPPIKLIPGGGGLNSAVVIGGLQHRSGKGTIALHSLVGDDSFADGVRALLKNSHVQFFSPRIPSSIKTGSCICLSGGEEGKTDRGFLTYRGAMAHFARKHLDLEQILKASHVHVAGYYNFPKMWPGLKEILPKLRRHNITVSLNPQWDASGEWKYIQDLSDTHTHTHT
;
A
#
# COMPACT_ATOMS: atom_id res chain seq x y z
N VAL A 1 15.62 17.32 -26.66
CA VAL A 1 16.02 17.38 -25.24
C VAL A 1 16.12 15.94 -24.77
N ILE A 2 17.30 15.49 -24.31
CA ILE A 2 17.47 14.14 -23.77
C ILE A 2 16.75 14.13 -22.41
N GLU A 3 15.78 13.24 -22.21
CA GLU A 3 15.15 13.10 -20.89
C GLU A 3 16.22 12.68 -19.87
N PRO A 4 16.19 13.23 -18.64
CA PRO A 4 17.14 12.84 -17.62
C PRO A 4 17.02 11.33 -17.37
N PRO A 5 18.15 10.61 -17.24
CA PRO A 5 18.16 9.15 -17.11
C PRO A 5 17.49 8.65 -15.82
N ILE A 6 17.24 9.55 -14.86
CA ILE A 6 16.61 9.26 -13.57
C ILE A 6 15.49 10.27 -13.34
N LYS A 7 14.31 9.76 -12.98
CA LYS A 7 13.15 10.56 -12.62
C LYS A 7 12.68 10.18 -11.22
N LEU A 8 12.52 11.17 -10.34
CA LEU A 8 11.88 10.99 -9.04
C LEU A 8 10.37 11.16 -9.20
N ILE A 9 9.61 10.13 -8.84
CA ILE A 9 8.15 10.16 -8.80
C ILE A 9 7.65 9.51 -7.51
N PRO A 10 6.53 9.98 -6.91
CA PRO A 10 5.86 9.24 -5.86
C PRO A 10 5.43 7.87 -6.37
N GLY A 11 5.63 6.82 -5.57
CA GLY A 11 5.33 5.45 -5.96
C GLY A 11 4.88 4.57 -4.80
N GLY A 12 4.93 3.26 -5.03
CA GLY A 12 4.41 2.23 -4.11
C GLY A 12 3.06 1.70 -4.57
N GLY A 13 2.88 0.37 -4.50
CA GLY A 13 1.70 -0.30 -5.06
C GLY A 13 0.38 0.24 -4.54
N GLY A 14 0.29 0.54 -3.24
CA GLY A 14 -0.91 1.13 -2.64
C GLY A 14 -1.22 2.54 -3.15
N LEU A 15 -0.19 3.38 -3.30
CA LEU A 15 -0.34 4.73 -3.85
C LEU A 15 -0.78 4.69 -5.32
N ASN A 16 -0.11 3.86 -6.13
CA ASN A 16 -0.42 3.72 -7.55
C ASN A 16 -1.86 3.25 -7.77
N SER A 17 -2.29 2.20 -7.05
CA SER A 17 -3.67 1.71 -7.11
C SER A 17 -4.67 2.79 -6.68
N ALA A 18 -4.41 3.49 -5.57
CA ALA A 18 -5.31 4.51 -5.06
C ALA A 18 -5.49 5.67 -6.05
N VAL A 19 -4.41 6.17 -6.66
CA VAL A 19 -4.47 7.28 -7.63
C VAL A 19 -5.22 6.88 -8.90
N VAL A 20 -4.95 5.69 -9.45
CA VAL A 20 -5.63 5.21 -10.66
C VAL A 20 -7.12 5.02 -10.40
N ILE A 21 -7.48 4.35 -9.30
CA ILE A 21 -8.88 4.12 -8.95
C ILE A 21 -9.57 5.44 -8.59
N GLY A 22 -8.90 6.35 -7.88
CA GLY A 22 -9.42 7.68 -7.54
C GLY A 22 -9.82 8.47 -8.79
N GLY A 23 -8.96 8.46 -9.82
CA GLY A 23 -9.27 9.07 -11.12
C GLY A 23 -10.44 8.40 -11.83
N LEU A 24 -10.56 7.07 -11.79
CA LEU A 24 -11.68 6.34 -12.39
C LEU A 24 -13.01 6.63 -11.67
N GLN A 25 -13.00 6.63 -10.33
CA GLN A 25 -14.20 6.87 -9.53
C GLN A 25 -14.67 8.32 -9.59
N HIS A 26 -13.74 9.27 -9.66
CA HIS A 26 -14.12 10.67 -9.88
C HIS A 26 -14.85 10.85 -11.22
N ARG A 27 -14.36 10.22 -12.30
CA ARG A 27 -15.02 10.29 -13.62
C ARG A 27 -16.37 9.58 -13.66
N SER A 28 -16.53 8.49 -12.91
CA SER A 28 -17.79 7.73 -12.87
C SER A 28 -18.82 8.30 -11.88
N GLY A 29 -18.37 9.13 -10.93
CA GLY A 29 -19.18 9.62 -9.80
C GLY A 29 -19.48 8.55 -8.74
N LYS A 30 -18.85 7.37 -8.80
CA LYS A 30 -19.24 6.20 -7.99
C LYS A 30 -18.24 5.92 -6.87
N GLY A 31 -18.28 6.74 -5.83
CA GLY A 31 -17.64 6.44 -4.55
C GLY A 31 -16.34 7.19 -4.29
N THR A 32 -15.70 6.86 -3.16
CA THR A 32 -14.52 7.55 -2.65
C THR A 32 -13.39 6.56 -2.40
N ILE A 33 -12.15 7.05 -2.51
CA ILE A 33 -10.95 6.26 -2.27
C ILE A 33 -10.21 6.83 -1.07
N ALA A 34 -9.81 5.95 -0.16
CA ALA A 34 -8.98 6.27 0.98
C ALA A 34 -7.70 5.43 0.93
N LEU A 35 -6.55 6.08 1.12
CA LEU A 35 -5.25 5.43 1.25
C LEU A 35 -4.78 5.54 2.69
N HIS A 36 -4.61 4.38 3.33
CA HIS A 36 -3.88 4.26 4.60
C HIS A 36 -2.43 3.87 4.33
N SER A 37 -1.49 4.71 4.75
CA SER A 37 -0.05 4.47 4.59
C SER A 37 0.75 5.19 5.68
N LEU A 38 2.07 5.06 5.65
CA LEU A 38 2.98 5.91 6.43
C LEU A 38 3.98 6.63 5.55
N VAL A 39 4.13 7.92 5.80
CA VAL A 39 5.21 8.76 5.28
C VAL A 39 5.90 9.47 6.44
N GLY A 40 7.17 9.86 6.25
CA GLY A 40 7.93 10.63 7.22
C GLY A 40 7.54 12.12 7.23
N ASP A 41 8.45 12.92 7.77
CA ASP A 41 8.42 14.39 7.74
C ASP A 41 9.64 14.86 6.92
N ASP A 42 9.54 14.73 5.60
CA ASP A 42 10.61 15.00 4.63
C ASP A 42 10.05 15.31 3.23
N SER A 43 10.92 15.76 2.32
CA SER A 43 10.54 16.18 0.96
C SER A 43 9.94 15.06 0.10
N PHE A 44 10.20 13.79 0.41
CA PHE A 44 9.54 12.67 -0.26
C PHE A 44 8.08 12.53 0.20
N ALA A 45 7.80 12.74 1.50
CA ALA A 45 6.44 12.83 2.00
C ALA A 45 5.68 13.99 1.34
N ASP A 46 6.34 15.14 1.15
CA ASP A 46 5.75 16.30 0.49
C ASP A 46 5.33 15.98 -0.95
N GLY A 47 6.16 15.26 -1.70
CA GLY A 47 5.84 14.79 -3.04
C GLY A 47 4.61 13.86 -3.07
N VAL A 48 4.50 12.92 -2.12
CA VAL A 48 3.33 12.04 -1.99
C VAL A 48 2.07 12.84 -1.67
N ARG A 49 2.15 13.77 -0.71
CA ARG A 49 1.01 14.63 -0.32
C ARG A 49 0.57 15.54 -1.48
N ALA A 50 1.52 16.11 -2.22
CA ALA A 50 1.24 16.94 -3.38
C ALA A 50 0.53 16.18 -4.49
N LEU A 51 0.95 14.94 -4.79
CA LEU A 51 0.25 14.07 -5.74
C LEU A 51 -1.19 13.79 -5.27
N LEU A 52 -1.36 13.39 -4.01
CA LEU A 52 -2.66 12.98 -3.47
C LEU A 52 -3.67 14.14 -3.41
N LYS A 53 -3.21 15.39 -3.22
CA LYS A 53 -4.07 16.59 -3.24
C LYS A 53 -4.91 16.69 -4.53
N ASN A 54 -4.40 16.19 -5.65
CA ASN A 54 -5.05 16.25 -6.96
C ASN A 54 -5.54 14.88 -7.46
N SER A 55 -5.57 13.85 -6.60
CA SER A 55 -5.85 12.46 -7.02
C SER A 55 -7.23 11.94 -6.62
N HIS A 56 -8.09 12.76 -5.99
CA HIS A 56 -9.38 12.33 -5.43
C HIS A 56 -9.27 11.17 -4.42
N VAL A 57 -8.15 11.13 -3.70
CA VAL A 57 -7.84 10.13 -2.67
C VAL A 57 -7.73 10.82 -1.32
N GLN A 58 -8.52 10.36 -0.36
CA GLN A 58 -8.35 10.75 1.03
C GLN A 58 -7.11 10.05 1.60
N PHE A 59 -6.20 10.81 2.19
CA PHE A 59 -4.94 10.26 2.69
C PHE A 59 -4.90 10.21 4.21
N PHE A 60 -4.78 8.99 4.74
CA PHE A 60 -4.66 8.71 6.16
C PHE A 60 -3.24 8.24 6.47
N SER A 61 -2.45 9.13 7.05
CA SER A 61 -1.10 8.83 7.56
C SER A 61 -0.92 9.55 8.89
N PRO A 62 -0.92 8.85 10.03
CA PRO A 62 -0.65 9.48 11.31
C PRO A 62 0.77 10.05 11.36
N ARG A 63 0.99 11.00 12.27
CA ARG A 63 2.33 11.55 12.53
C ARG A 63 3.21 10.50 13.20
N ILE A 64 4.44 10.39 12.74
CA ILE A 64 5.48 9.51 13.30
C ILE A 64 6.70 10.36 13.71
N PRO A 65 7.64 9.84 14.52
CA PRO A 65 8.85 10.57 14.90
C PRO A 65 9.63 11.09 13.68
N SER A 66 10.11 12.33 13.73
CA SER A 66 10.81 13.01 12.62
C SER A 66 12.14 12.37 12.21
N SER A 67 12.70 11.51 13.07
CA SER A 67 13.85 10.66 12.76
C SER A 67 13.54 9.56 11.74
N ILE A 68 12.26 9.17 11.60
CA ILE A 68 11.83 8.14 10.63
C ILE A 68 11.53 8.81 9.29
N LYS A 69 12.25 8.38 8.26
CA LYS A 69 12.16 8.94 6.89
C LYS A 69 11.18 8.16 6.02
N THR A 70 10.60 8.82 5.03
CA THR A 70 9.73 8.22 4.00
C THR A 70 10.47 7.11 3.27
N GLY A 71 9.76 6.01 2.98
CA GLY A 71 10.32 4.92 2.18
C GLY A 71 10.63 5.38 0.74
N SER A 72 11.68 4.83 0.16
CA SER A 72 12.07 5.11 -1.22
C SER A 72 12.42 3.82 -1.95
N CYS A 73 12.27 3.84 -3.27
CA CYS A 73 12.57 2.69 -4.11
C CYS A 73 13.26 3.16 -5.39
N ILE A 74 14.39 2.53 -5.71
CA ILE A 74 15.07 2.70 -6.99
C ILE A 74 14.58 1.58 -7.91
N CYS A 75 13.88 1.96 -8.97
CA CYS A 75 13.49 1.05 -10.05
C CYS A 75 14.60 1.05 -11.11
N LEU A 76 15.39 -0.01 -11.14
CA LEU A 76 16.39 -0.24 -12.16
C LEU A 76 15.70 -0.90 -13.34
N SER A 77 15.60 -0.19 -14.47
CA SER A 77 15.07 -0.76 -15.71
C SER A 77 16.23 -0.93 -16.68
N GLY A 78 16.43 -2.14 -17.19
CA GLY A 78 17.52 -2.45 -18.11
C GLY A 78 17.24 -3.72 -18.89
N GLY A 79 17.98 -3.93 -19.97
CA GLY A 79 17.80 -5.06 -20.87
C GLY A 79 17.90 -4.65 -22.34
N GLU A 80 17.89 -5.64 -23.21
CA GLU A 80 17.81 -5.44 -24.66
C GLU A 80 16.41 -4.95 -25.07
N GLU A 81 16.30 -4.35 -26.25
CA GLU A 81 15.01 -3.97 -26.82
C GLU A 81 14.10 -5.22 -26.95
N GLY A 82 12.90 -5.13 -26.38
CA GLY A 82 11.96 -6.27 -26.30
C GLY A 82 12.20 -7.24 -25.13
N LYS A 83 13.26 -7.06 -24.33
CA LYS A 83 13.59 -7.85 -23.13
C LYS A 83 13.96 -6.97 -21.93
N THR A 84 13.18 -5.92 -21.68
CA THR A 84 13.39 -5.08 -20.49
C THR A 84 12.88 -5.80 -19.25
N ASP A 85 13.73 -5.88 -18.22
CA ASP A 85 13.32 -6.30 -16.87
C ASP A 85 13.46 -5.14 -15.88
N ARG A 86 12.86 -5.29 -14.70
CA ARG A 86 12.87 -4.29 -13.63
C ARG A 86 13.32 -4.89 -12.31
N GLY A 87 14.42 -4.37 -11.77
CA GLY A 87 14.84 -4.59 -10.39
C GLY A 87 14.37 -3.46 -9.47
N PHE A 88 14.00 -3.79 -8.24
CA PHE A 88 13.58 -2.82 -7.23
C PHE A 88 14.48 -2.88 -6.00
N LEU A 89 15.19 -1.79 -5.72
CA LEU A 89 15.96 -1.62 -4.48
C LEU A 89 15.17 -0.71 -3.53
N THR A 90 14.59 -1.29 -2.48
CA THR A 90 13.64 -0.59 -1.60
C THR A 90 14.23 -0.33 -0.22
N TYR A 91 14.31 0.95 0.15
CA TYR A 91 14.43 1.38 1.54
C TYR A 91 13.02 1.57 2.11
N ARG A 92 12.61 0.69 3.04
CA ARG A 92 11.22 0.70 3.57
C ARG A 92 10.87 1.95 4.37
N GLY A 93 11.85 2.59 5.02
CA GLY A 93 11.62 3.80 5.83
C GLY A 93 10.41 3.68 6.76
N ALA A 94 9.52 4.67 6.71
CA ALA A 94 8.28 4.74 7.47
C ALA A 94 7.40 3.48 7.35
N MET A 95 7.39 2.82 6.18
CA MET A 95 6.60 1.60 5.97
C MET A 95 7.13 0.40 6.77
N ALA A 96 8.41 0.40 7.18
CA ALA A 96 8.93 -0.59 8.14
C ALA A 96 8.28 -0.48 9.52
N HIS A 97 7.59 0.63 9.81
CA HIS A 97 6.87 0.89 11.06
C HIS A 97 5.35 0.74 10.91
N PHE A 98 4.83 0.53 9.69
CA PHE A 98 3.39 0.46 9.47
C PHE A 98 2.78 -0.77 10.15
N ALA A 99 1.75 -0.52 10.94
CA ALA A 99 1.21 -1.48 11.91
C ALA A 99 -0.23 -1.11 12.25
N ARG A 100 -0.97 -2.04 12.88
CA ARG A 100 -2.40 -1.91 13.20
C ARG A 100 -2.79 -0.58 13.82
N LYS A 101 -1.97 -0.06 14.75
CA LYS A 101 -2.20 1.20 15.47
C LYS A 101 -2.22 2.44 14.58
N HIS A 102 -1.69 2.34 13.36
CA HIS A 102 -1.66 3.44 12.40
C HIS A 102 -2.89 3.46 11.48
N LEU A 103 -3.76 2.46 11.56
CA LEU A 103 -5.00 2.39 10.79
C LEU A 103 -6.14 3.09 11.53
N ASP A 104 -6.90 3.89 10.80
CA ASP A 104 -8.22 4.35 11.23
C ASP A 104 -9.25 3.24 10.92
N LEU A 105 -9.54 2.40 11.92
CA LEU A 105 -10.46 1.28 11.72
C LEU A 105 -11.90 1.76 11.46
N GLU A 106 -12.31 2.87 12.06
CA GLU A 106 -13.66 3.41 11.86
C GLU A 106 -13.84 3.86 10.42
N GLN A 107 -12.83 4.48 9.83
CA GLN A 107 -12.86 4.83 8.42
C GLN A 107 -12.83 3.60 7.51
N ILE A 108 -12.01 2.59 7.83
CA ILE A 108 -11.93 1.34 7.05
C ILE A 108 -13.27 0.61 7.03
N LEU A 109 -14.00 0.60 8.15
CA LEU A 109 -15.30 -0.08 8.26
C LEU A 109 -16.42 0.56 7.42
N LYS A 110 -16.19 1.75 6.84
CA LYS A 110 -17.13 2.39 5.89
C LYS A 110 -16.91 1.93 4.44
N ALA A 111 -15.83 1.21 4.15
CA ALA A 111 -15.50 0.78 2.80
C ALA A 111 -16.31 -0.44 2.37
N SER A 112 -16.62 -0.55 1.07
CA SER A 112 -17.18 -1.78 0.49
C SER A 112 -16.09 -2.79 0.10
N HIS A 113 -14.87 -2.31 -0.10
CA HIS A 113 -13.71 -3.11 -0.47
C HIS A 113 -12.42 -2.56 0.17
N VAL A 114 -11.54 -3.44 0.62
CA VAL A 114 -10.19 -3.11 1.11
C VAL A 114 -9.15 -3.82 0.25
N HIS A 115 -8.25 -3.06 -0.37
CA HIS A 115 -7.11 -3.60 -1.10
C HIS A 115 -5.83 -3.46 -0.26
N VAL A 116 -5.20 -4.58 0.07
CA VAL A 116 -3.93 -4.63 0.81
C VAL A 116 -2.78 -4.76 -0.19
N ALA A 117 -2.05 -3.67 -0.42
CA ALA A 117 -1.06 -3.58 -1.49
C ALA A 117 0.39 -3.69 -0.99
N GLY A 118 1.08 -4.79 -1.31
CA GLY A 118 2.49 -4.98 -0.97
C GLY A 118 2.70 -5.57 0.42
N TYR A 119 1.98 -6.66 0.72
CA TYR A 119 2.03 -7.37 2.01
C TYR A 119 3.45 -7.54 2.57
N TYR A 120 4.41 -7.98 1.74
CA TYR A 120 5.78 -8.25 2.18
C TYR A 120 6.61 -6.98 2.46
N ASN A 121 6.12 -5.79 2.09
CA ASN A 121 6.82 -4.53 2.34
C ASN A 121 6.58 -3.92 3.74
N PHE A 122 5.60 -4.42 4.50
CA PHE A 122 5.24 -3.86 5.82
C PHE A 122 5.00 -4.94 6.90
N PRO A 123 6.00 -5.77 7.24
CA PRO A 123 5.81 -6.94 8.11
C PRO A 123 5.20 -6.64 9.49
N LYS A 124 5.38 -5.44 10.04
CA LYS A 124 4.76 -5.05 11.32
C LYS A 124 3.23 -4.95 11.26
N MET A 125 2.65 -4.94 10.07
CA MET A 125 1.19 -4.97 9.88
C MET A 125 0.64 -6.39 9.88
N TRP A 126 1.44 -7.45 9.70
CA TRP A 126 0.93 -8.82 9.58
C TRP A 126 0.06 -9.27 10.76
N PRO A 127 0.44 -9.04 12.04
CA PRO A 127 -0.46 -9.36 13.16
C PRO A 127 -1.75 -8.53 13.13
N GLY A 128 -1.66 -7.28 12.68
CA GLY A 128 -2.79 -6.40 12.47
C GLY A 128 -3.75 -6.91 11.40
N LEU A 129 -3.24 -7.43 10.28
CA LEU A 129 -4.06 -8.03 9.23
C LEU A 129 -4.81 -9.25 9.76
N LYS A 130 -4.13 -10.15 10.49
CA LYS A 130 -4.76 -11.30 11.14
C LYS A 130 -5.90 -10.89 12.07
N GLU A 131 -5.76 -9.77 12.78
CA GLU A 131 -6.80 -9.21 13.65
C GLU A 131 -7.98 -8.59 12.87
N ILE A 132 -7.73 -7.81 11.82
CA ILE A 132 -8.77 -7.02 11.15
C ILE A 132 -9.55 -7.78 10.08
N LEU A 133 -8.93 -8.74 9.37
CA LEU A 133 -9.60 -9.44 8.27
C LEU A 133 -10.92 -10.14 8.70
N PRO A 134 -11.00 -10.82 9.86
CA PRO A 134 -12.27 -11.34 10.38
C PRO A 134 -13.33 -10.25 10.62
N LYS A 135 -12.91 -9.07 11.09
CA LYS A 135 -13.81 -7.94 11.34
C LYS A 135 -14.37 -7.42 10.01
N LEU A 136 -13.52 -7.19 9.01
CA LEU A 136 -13.96 -6.77 7.68
C LEU A 136 -14.99 -7.74 7.08
N ARG A 137 -14.72 -9.04 7.19
CA ARG A 137 -15.64 -10.10 6.72
C ARG A 137 -17.01 -10.03 7.39
N ARG A 138 -17.07 -9.88 8.72
CA ARG A 138 -18.34 -9.75 9.47
C ARG A 138 -19.16 -8.52 9.07
N HIS A 139 -18.50 -7.49 8.55
CA HIS A 139 -19.13 -6.28 8.01
C HIS A 139 -19.43 -6.37 6.50
N ASN A 140 -19.33 -7.55 5.89
CA ASN A 140 -19.52 -7.77 4.44
C ASN A 140 -18.56 -6.95 3.55
N ILE A 141 -17.40 -6.58 4.08
CA ILE A 141 -16.36 -5.86 3.35
C ILE A 141 -15.49 -6.88 2.62
N THR A 142 -15.40 -6.73 1.29
CA THR A 142 -14.54 -7.60 0.48
C THR A 142 -13.07 -7.18 0.60
N VAL A 143 -12.16 -8.14 0.47
CA VAL A 143 -10.71 -7.87 0.57
C VAL A 143 -9.98 -8.45 -0.61
N SER A 144 -9.04 -7.68 -1.18
CA SER A 144 -8.02 -8.19 -2.10
C SER A 144 -6.63 -7.97 -1.51
N LEU A 145 -5.71 -8.87 -1.81
CA LEU A 145 -4.34 -8.86 -1.30
C LEU A 145 -3.37 -8.96 -2.48
N ASN A 146 -2.47 -7.99 -2.60
CA ASN A 146 -1.31 -8.07 -3.46
C ASN A 146 -0.08 -8.36 -2.58
N PRO A 147 0.49 -9.58 -2.63
CA PRO A 147 1.64 -9.93 -1.80
C PRO A 147 2.88 -9.08 -2.12
N GLN A 148 3.11 -8.78 -3.41
CA GLN A 148 4.40 -8.39 -3.97
C GLN A 148 5.52 -9.38 -3.65
N TRP A 149 6.77 -9.04 -4.03
CA TRP A 149 7.94 -9.88 -3.81
C TRP A 149 8.34 -9.91 -2.33
N ASP A 150 8.60 -11.11 -1.81
CA ASP A 150 9.28 -11.27 -0.53
C ASP A 150 10.79 -11.21 -0.72
N ALA A 151 11.41 -10.12 -0.25
CA ALA A 151 12.86 -9.93 -0.32
C ALA A 151 13.67 -11.01 0.43
N SER A 152 13.06 -11.74 1.36
CA SER A 152 13.68 -12.89 2.04
C SER A 152 13.58 -14.19 1.24
N GLY A 153 12.66 -14.26 0.28
CA GLY A 153 12.36 -15.48 -0.48
C GLY A 153 11.65 -16.57 0.33
N GLU A 154 11.22 -16.28 1.56
CA GLU A 154 10.64 -17.29 2.46
C GLU A 154 9.12 -17.45 2.30
N TRP A 155 8.43 -16.41 1.84
CA TRP A 155 6.98 -16.38 1.59
C TRP A 155 6.14 -16.80 2.81
N LYS A 156 6.61 -16.48 4.02
CA LYS A 156 5.96 -16.86 5.29
C LYS A 156 4.79 -15.94 5.65
N TYR A 157 3.96 -16.40 6.59
CA TYR A 157 2.86 -15.69 7.24
C TYR A 157 1.64 -15.35 6.38
N ILE A 158 1.74 -15.40 5.05
CA ILE A 158 0.59 -15.15 4.18
C ILE A 158 -0.48 -16.25 4.31
N GLN A 159 -0.06 -17.49 4.58
CA GLN A 159 -0.93 -18.62 4.87
C GLN A 159 -1.74 -18.43 6.15
N ASP A 160 -1.21 -17.71 7.14
CA ASP A 160 -1.92 -17.45 8.40
C ASP A 160 -3.15 -16.53 8.20
N LEU A 161 -3.28 -15.91 7.02
CA LEU A 161 -4.45 -15.11 6.65
C LEU A 161 -5.64 -15.97 6.21
N SER A 162 -5.43 -17.23 5.79
CA SER A 162 -6.50 -18.13 5.33
C SER A 162 -7.23 -18.87 6.45
N ASP A 163 -6.64 -19.01 7.64
CA ASP A 163 -7.14 -19.82 8.76
C ASP A 163 -8.36 -19.22 9.50
N THR A 164 -9.15 -18.40 8.82
CA THR A 164 -10.40 -17.83 9.37
C THR A 164 -11.65 -18.59 8.90
N HIS A 165 -11.51 -19.82 8.40
CA HIS A 165 -12.63 -20.74 8.14
C HIS A 165 -12.33 -22.17 8.63
N THR A 166 -13.02 -22.59 9.68
CA THR A 166 -13.71 -23.88 9.65
C THR A 166 -15.05 -23.66 8.97
N HIS A 167 -15.18 -24.07 7.71
CA HIS A 167 -16.49 -24.29 7.10
C HIS A 167 -17.05 -25.60 7.68
N THR A 168 -17.92 -25.53 8.69
CA THR A 168 -18.85 -26.63 8.96
C THR A 168 -19.96 -26.53 7.92
N HIS A 169 -19.85 -27.35 6.87
CA HIS A 169 -20.99 -27.69 6.04
C HIS A 169 -21.83 -28.73 6.80
N THR A 170 -23.04 -28.34 7.19
CA THR A 170 -24.17 -29.25 7.46
C THR A 170 -25.19 -29.06 6.38
#